data_AF-A0A8J8SVC3-F1
#
_entry.id   AF-A0A8J8SVC3-F1
#
_cell.length_a   1.000
_cell.length_b   1.000
_cell.length_c   1.000
_cell.angle_alpha   90.00
_cell.angle_beta   90.00
_cell.angle_gamma   90.00
#
_symmetry.space_group_name_H-M   'P 1'
#
loop_
_entity.id
_entity.type
_entity.pdbx_description
1 polymer ?
#
loop_
_entity_poly.entity_id
_entity_poly.type
_entity_poly.pdbx_seq_one_letter_code
_entity_poly.pdbx_strand_id
1 'polypeptide(L)'
;MCNEELSTNLPTLTNTLFVLSPLEGKTIPDLPVAFATNSLYVLEKHGLGDVARDTYSKLLIPILKAKAQNLHAEGVAQAVWALANAGLVEDAELWGTLKKAALDKQWTQVIVKNERWSATLFRTQAGNEHFFEGELNEFADQLFFQDHLNLFEAYNGFKKAAALNPKLGLEEVVKAFESKYGDVILRRNDAYLEIAAVAAPAVKQLAGAHAI
;
A
#
# COMPACT_ATOMS: atom_id res chain seq x y z
N MET A 1 -14.47 -16.77 8.07
CA MET A 1 -15.39 -15.62 8.27
C MET A 1 -14.86 -14.36 7.55
N CYS A 2 -14.30 -14.49 6.32
CA CYS A 2 -13.40 -13.47 5.74
C CYS A 2 -14.01 -12.60 4.62
N ASN A 3 -15.04 -13.07 3.91
CA ASN A 3 -15.54 -12.38 2.71
C ASN A 3 -16.67 -11.37 2.99
N GLU A 4 -17.49 -11.59 4.04
CA GLU A 4 -18.60 -10.70 4.40
C GLU A 4 -18.15 -9.37 5.00
N GLU A 5 -17.04 -9.34 5.75
CA GLU A 5 -16.50 -8.08 6.28
C GLU A 5 -15.83 -7.23 5.21
N LEU A 6 -15.15 -7.86 4.24
CA LEU A 6 -14.53 -7.19 3.09
C LEU A 6 -15.57 -6.56 2.17
N SER A 7 -16.63 -7.31 1.82
CA SER A 7 -17.73 -6.79 1.00
C SER A 7 -18.48 -5.65 1.67
N THR A 8 -18.48 -5.60 3.01
CA THR A 8 -19.13 -4.53 3.78
C THR A 8 -18.22 -3.29 3.93
N ASN A 9 -16.92 -3.47 4.15
CA ASN A 9 -16.00 -2.37 4.47
C ASN A 9 -15.36 -1.71 3.22
N LEU A 10 -15.18 -2.44 2.12
CA LEU A 10 -14.65 -1.84 0.88
C LEU A 10 -15.56 -0.71 0.35
N PRO A 11 -16.91 -0.87 0.30
CA PRO A 11 -17.81 0.23 -0.02
C PRO A 11 -17.67 1.42 0.93
N THR A 12 -17.46 1.17 2.23
CA THR A 12 -17.23 2.25 3.20
C THR A 12 -15.96 3.00 2.89
N LEU A 13 -14.84 2.31 2.63
CA LEU A 13 -13.57 2.94 2.25
C LEU A 13 -13.73 3.78 0.97
N THR A 14 -14.34 3.22 -0.09
CA THR A 14 -14.55 3.96 -1.35
C THR A 14 -15.45 5.18 -1.14
N ASN A 15 -16.50 5.07 -0.32
CA ASN A 15 -17.39 6.20 -0.01
C ASN A 15 -16.68 7.27 0.83
N THR A 16 -15.91 6.88 1.85
CA THR A 16 -15.09 7.79 2.65
C THR A 16 -14.11 8.56 1.78
N LEU A 17 -13.44 7.86 0.86
CA LEU A 17 -12.51 8.46 -0.08
C LEU A 17 -13.18 9.41 -1.06
N PHE A 18 -14.37 9.06 -1.56
CA PHE A 18 -15.16 9.95 -2.41
C PHE A 18 -15.57 11.24 -1.67
N VAL A 19 -16.05 11.11 -0.43
CA VAL A 19 -16.45 12.26 0.40
C VAL A 19 -15.26 13.15 0.76
N LEU A 20 -14.11 12.56 1.06
CA LEU A 20 -12.89 13.28 1.42
C LEU A 20 -12.14 13.84 0.21
N SER A 21 -12.38 13.31 -0.99
CA SER A 21 -11.73 13.79 -2.20
C SER A 21 -12.12 15.25 -2.44
N PRO A 22 -11.15 16.18 -2.46
CA PRO A 22 -11.46 17.57 -2.67
C PRO A 22 -12.04 17.75 -4.07
N LEU A 23 -13.13 18.54 -4.15
CA LEU A 23 -13.53 19.14 -5.41
C LEU A 23 -12.41 20.09 -5.87
N GLU A 24 -12.31 20.29 -7.18
CA GLU A 24 -11.30 21.17 -7.78
C GLU A 24 -11.23 22.53 -7.05
N GLY A 25 -10.02 22.93 -6.66
CA GLY A 25 -9.78 24.18 -5.92
C GLY A 25 -10.03 24.13 -4.40
N LYS A 26 -10.39 22.98 -3.80
CA LYS A 26 -10.53 22.83 -2.35
C LYS A 26 -9.23 22.34 -1.68
N THR A 27 -9.05 22.70 -0.42
CA THR A 27 -7.94 22.25 0.43
C THR A 27 -8.03 20.75 0.69
N ILE A 28 -6.89 20.07 0.56
CA ILE A 28 -6.76 18.65 0.90
C ILE A 28 -6.88 18.48 2.42
N PRO A 29 -7.72 17.56 2.91
CA PRO A 29 -7.85 17.33 4.34
C PRO A 29 -6.51 16.87 4.94
N ASP A 30 -6.23 17.29 6.18
CA ASP A 30 -5.01 16.95 6.90
C ASP A 30 -5.05 15.50 7.41
N LEU A 31 -4.86 14.54 6.51
CA LEU A 31 -4.95 13.10 6.82
C LEU A 31 -3.56 12.48 7.04
N PRO A 32 -3.44 11.45 7.90
CA PRO A 32 -2.18 10.75 8.10
C PRO A 32 -1.65 10.09 6.82
N VAL A 33 -0.32 10.03 6.67
CA VAL A 33 0.29 9.37 5.50
C VAL A 33 -0.04 7.88 5.44
N ALA A 34 -0.20 7.22 6.59
CA ALA A 34 -0.64 5.84 6.70
C ALA A 34 -2.05 5.61 6.14
N PHE A 35 -2.95 6.60 6.26
CA PHE A 35 -4.26 6.52 5.61
C PHE A 35 -4.11 6.44 4.09
N ALA A 36 -3.22 7.24 3.52
CA ALA A 36 -2.97 7.25 2.08
C ALA A 36 -2.36 5.94 1.58
N THR A 37 -1.32 5.43 2.25
CA THR A 37 -0.65 4.20 1.84
C THR A 37 -1.53 2.97 1.99
N ASN A 38 -2.25 2.85 3.11
CA ASN A 38 -3.17 1.73 3.35
C ASN A 38 -4.32 1.75 2.35
N SER A 39 -4.88 2.93 2.05
CA SER A 39 -5.99 3.04 1.09
C SER A 39 -5.55 2.66 -0.32
N LEU A 40 -4.41 3.20 -0.80
CA LEU A 40 -3.85 2.83 -2.10
C LEU A 40 -3.65 1.31 -2.19
N TYR A 41 -3.05 0.72 -1.16
CA TYR A 41 -2.75 -0.71 -1.14
C TYR A 41 -4.02 -1.56 -1.18
N VAL A 42 -4.98 -1.31 -0.30
CA VAL A 42 -6.23 -2.09 -0.23
C VAL A 42 -7.01 -1.97 -1.55
N LEU A 43 -7.14 -0.78 -2.12
CA LEU A 43 -7.89 -0.60 -3.36
C LEU A 43 -7.25 -1.34 -4.54
N GLU A 44 -5.93 -1.25 -4.69
CA GLU A 44 -5.21 -2.00 -5.73
C GLU A 44 -5.27 -3.51 -5.48
N LYS A 45 -4.99 -3.96 -4.26
CA LYS A 45 -5.00 -5.39 -3.89
C LYS A 45 -6.37 -6.01 -4.11
N HIS A 46 -7.44 -5.22 -3.94
CA HIS A 46 -8.82 -5.66 -4.10
C HIS A 46 -9.44 -5.39 -5.47
N GLY A 47 -8.65 -4.97 -6.47
CA GLY A 47 -9.13 -4.76 -7.84
C GLY A 47 -10.07 -3.56 -8.01
N LEU A 48 -10.08 -2.65 -7.03
CA LEU A 48 -10.85 -1.40 -7.06
C LEU A 48 -10.02 -0.20 -7.52
N GLY A 49 -8.77 -0.42 -7.91
CA GLY A 49 -7.84 0.62 -8.37
C GLY A 49 -8.37 1.45 -9.53
N ASP A 50 -8.99 0.81 -10.52
CA ASP A 50 -9.59 1.50 -11.67
C ASP A 50 -10.76 2.40 -11.25
N VAL A 51 -11.57 1.96 -10.28
CA VAL A 51 -12.72 2.72 -9.77
C VAL A 51 -12.26 3.90 -8.91
N ALA A 52 -11.20 3.73 -8.13
CA ALA A 52 -10.67 4.75 -7.23
C ALA A 52 -9.57 5.63 -7.84
N ARG A 53 -9.28 5.46 -9.14
CA ARG A 53 -8.15 6.11 -9.82
C ARG A 53 -8.16 7.63 -9.68
N ASP A 54 -9.33 8.24 -9.78
CA ASP A 54 -9.51 9.69 -9.64
C ASP A 54 -9.19 10.17 -8.20
N THR A 55 -9.53 9.36 -7.20
CA THR A 55 -9.20 9.62 -5.79
C THR A 55 -7.69 9.57 -5.53
N TYR A 56 -6.94 8.78 -6.29
CA TYR A 56 -5.49 8.70 -6.11
C TYR A 56 -4.83 10.04 -6.39
N SER A 57 -5.12 10.63 -7.55
CA SER A 57 -4.51 11.90 -7.97
C SER A 57 -5.02 13.09 -7.15
N LYS A 58 -6.30 13.09 -6.75
CA LYS A 58 -6.92 14.21 -6.03
C LYS A 58 -6.66 14.23 -4.52
N LEU A 59 -6.42 13.07 -3.92
CA LEU A 59 -6.34 12.94 -2.46
C LEU A 59 -5.10 12.17 -2.00
N LEU A 60 -4.97 10.90 -2.41
CA LEU A 60 -3.99 9.99 -1.79
C LEU A 60 -2.54 10.31 -2.15
N ILE A 61 -2.26 10.57 -3.44
CA ILE A 61 -0.93 10.95 -3.92
C ILE A 61 -0.51 12.31 -3.34
N PRO A 62 -1.35 13.35 -3.33
CA PRO A 62 -1.00 14.60 -2.66
C PRO A 62 -0.65 14.44 -1.17
N ILE A 63 -1.43 13.66 -0.41
CA ILE A 63 -1.13 13.35 1.00
C ILE A 63 0.22 12.64 1.11
N LEU A 64 0.43 11.62 0.26
CA LEU A 64 1.67 10.86 0.21
C LEU A 64 2.88 11.76 -0.06
N LYS A 65 2.81 12.64 -1.07
CA LYS A 65 3.89 13.59 -1.41
C LYS A 65 4.17 14.55 -0.25
N ALA A 66 3.13 15.14 0.33
CA ALA A 66 3.29 16.14 1.39
C ALA A 66 3.88 15.56 2.70
N LYS A 67 3.72 14.25 2.92
CA LYS A 67 4.07 13.59 4.19
C LYS A 67 5.02 12.41 4.01
N ALA A 68 5.68 12.29 2.86
CA ALA A 68 6.53 11.14 2.53
C ALA A 68 7.69 10.94 3.53
N GLN A 69 8.19 12.01 4.14
CA GLN A 69 9.20 11.96 5.20
C GLN A 69 8.75 11.18 6.45
N ASN A 70 7.44 11.05 6.66
CA ASN A 70 6.85 10.32 7.78
C ASN A 70 6.58 8.84 7.45
N LEU A 71 6.94 8.37 6.25
CA LEU A 71 6.74 6.98 5.87
C LEU A 71 7.66 6.05 6.68
N HIS A 72 7.06 5.00 7.23
CA HIS A 72 7.78 3.83 7.73
C HIS A 72 7.98 2.81 6.59
N ALA A 73 8.74 1.74 6.84
CA ALA A 73 9.04 0.72 5.83
C ALA A 73 7.76 0.11 5.22
N GLU A 74 6.76 -0.17 6.06
CA GLU A 74 5.44 -0.66 5.63
C GLU A 74 4.74 0.31 4.66
N GLY A 75 4.65 1.60 5.02
CA GLY A 75 4.03 2.61 4.17
C GLY A 75 4.77 2.77 2.83
N VAL A 76 6.11 2.66 2.81
CA VAL A 76 6.88 2.63 1.56
C VAL A 76 6.52 1.40 0.73
N ALA A 77 6.47 0.21 1.34
CA ALA A 77 6.11 -1.04 0.65
C ALA A 77 4.74 -0.94 -0.02
N GLN A 78 3.73 -0.53 0.76
CA GLN A 78 2.36 -0.36 0.33
C GLN A 78 2.24 0.63 -0.83
N ALA A 79 2.86 1.81 -0.69
CA ALA A 79 2.83 2.84 -1.73
C ALA A 79 3.51 2.36 -3.02
N VAL A 80 4.72 1.80 -2.92
CA VAL A 80 5.50 1.34 -4.07
C VAL A 80 4.78 0.22 -4.80
N TRP A 81 4.25 -0.76 -4.08
CA TRP A 81 3.51 -1.85 -4.69
C TRP A 81 2.22 -1.36 -5.35
N ALA A 82 1.42 -0.56 -4.64
CA ALA A 82 0.15 -0.06 -5.18
C ALA A 82 0.38 0.79 -6.44
N LEU A 83 1.30 1.76 -6.39
CA LEU A 83 1.58 2.64 -7.53
C LEU A 83 2.14 1.86 -8.73
N ALA A 84 3.02 0.88 -8.51
CA ALA A 84 3.54 0.03 -9.57
C ALA A 84 2.44 -0.84 -10.21
N ASN A 85 1.52 -1.38 -9.40
CA ASN A 85 0.40 -2.19 -9.89
C ASN A 85 -0.65 -1.37 -10.61
N ALA A 86 -0.90 -0.17 -10.13
CA ALA A 86 -1.70 0.86 -10.78
C ALA A 86 -1.05 1.35 -12.10
N GLY A 87 0.24 1.09 -12.35
CA GLY A 87 0.97 1.62 -13.50
C GLY A 87 1.26 3.12 -13.42
N LEU A 88 1.25 3.69 -12.21
CA LEU A 88 1.48 5.11 -11.96
C LEU A 88 2.97 5.42 -11.80
N VAL A 89 3.70 5.37 -12.90
CA VAL A 89 5.19 5.50 -12.95
C VAL A 89 5.69 6.78 -13.62
N GLU A 90 4.84 7.79 -13.76
CA GLU A 90 5.18 9.05 -14.45
C GLU A 90 5.69 10.15 -13.49
N ASP A 91 5.33 10.11 -12.21
CA ASP A 91 5.75 11.12 -11.21
C ASP A 91 7.17 10.82 -10.69
N ALA A 92 8.18 11.31 -11.40
CA ALA A 92 9.59 11.10 -11.05
C ALA A 92 9.96 11.66 -9.66
N GLU A 93 9.30 12.72 -9.18
CA GLU A 93 9.57 13.32 -7.88
C GLU A 93 9.08 12.39 -6.74
N LEU A 94 7.85 11.87 -6.87
CA LEU A 94 7.31 10.91 -5.94
C LEU A 94 8.16 9.63 -5.90
N TRP A 95 8.50 9.08 -7.07
CA TRP A 95 9.34 7.88 -7.14
C TRP A 95 10.76 8.12 -6.63
N GLY A 96 11.34 9.29 -6.85
CA GLY A 96 12.61 9.69 -6.24
C GLY A 96 12.54 9.74 -4.71
N THR A 97 11.42 10.22 -4.18
CA THR A 97 11.17 10.27 -2.72
C THR A 97 11.01 8.87 -2.13
N LEU A 98 10.22 8.00 -2.77
CA LEU A 98 10.04 6.60 -2.36
C LEU A 98 11.34 5.80 -2.46
N LYS A 99 12.15 6.03 -3.51
CA LYS A 99 13.50 5.47 -3.66
C LYS A 99 14.38 5.83 -2.47
N LYS A 100 14.46 7.12 -2.13
CA LYS A 100 15.26 7.58 -0.98
C LYS A 100 14.76 6.95 0.32
N ALA A 101 13.45 6.99 0.55
CA ALA A 101 12.84 6.38 1.72
C ALA A 101 13.16 4.89 1.82
N ALA A 102 13.10 4.13 0.72
CA ALA A 102 13.38 2.70 0.73
C ALA A 102 14.83 2.36 1.11
N LEU A 103 15.79 3.18 0.68
CA LEU A 103 17.21 2.98 0.96
C LEU A 103 17.59 3.37 2.41
N ASP A 104 16.92 4.38 2.97
CA ASP A 104 17.19 4.88 4.32
C ASP A 104 16.59 3.98 5.42
N LYS A 105 15.64 3.10 5.08
CA LYS A 105 14.92 2.29 6.06
C LYS A 105 15.65 0.98 6.35
N GLN A 106 15.66 0.61 7.63
CA GLN A 106 15.75 -0.79 7.98
C GLN A 106 14.37 -1.40 7.75
N TRP A 107 14.31 -2.49 6.99
CA TRP A 107 13.10 -3.25 6.74
C TRP A 107 12.80 -4.14 7.96
N THR A 108 12.71 -3.47 9.12
CA THR A 108 12.45 -3.97 10.47
C THR A 108 11.25 -3.23 11.06
N GLN A 109 10.56 -3.86 12.01
CA GLN A 109 9.19 -3.58 12.44
C GLN A 109 8.92 -2.18 13.01
N VAL A 110 7.97 -1.46 12.39
CA VAL A 110 7.15 -0.43 13.05
C VAL A 110 5.73 -0.60 12.51
N ILE A 111 4.81 -1.05 13.36
CA ILE A 111 3.41 -1.26 13.01
C ILE A 111 2.63 0.00 13.40
N VAL A 112 1.78 0.49 12.50
CA VAL A 112 0.84 1.56 12.81
C VAL A 112 -0.54 0.94 13.04
N LYS A 113 -1.03 1.00 14.29
CA LYS A 113 -2.38 0.54 14.60
C LYS A 113 -3.39 1.57 14.08
N ASN A 114 -4.27 1.11 13.19
CA ASN A 114 -5.44 1.86 12.75
C ASN A 114 -6.66 1.38 13.55
N GLU A 115 -7.31 2.29 14.29
CA GLU A 115 -8.65 2.02 14.83
C GLU A 115 -9.65 2.07 13.66
N ARG A 116 -9.81 0.92 13.00
CA ARG A 116 -10.72 0.61 11.86
C ARG A 116 -11.30 1.84 11.14
N TRP A 117 -10.69 2.18 10.00
CA TRP A 117 -11.14 3.19 9.02
C TRP A 117 -11.20 4.63 9.54
N SER A 118 -10.73 4.87 10.76
CA SER A 118 -10.66 6.22 11.31
C SER A 118 -9.43 6.94 10.78
N ALA A 119 -9.67 7.91 9.90
CA ALA A 119 -8.63 8.81 9.39
C ALA A 119 -7.96 9.65 10.51
N THR A 120 -8.52 9.65 11.72
CA THR A 120 -8.11 10.50 12.85
C THR A 120 -7.50 9.74 14.03
N LEU A 121 -7.51 8.40 14.03
CA LEU A 121 -7.11 7.58 15.19
C LEU A 121 -5.99 6.58 14.87
N PHE A 122 -4.90 7.08 14.27
CA PHE A 122 -3.68 6.30 14.05
C PHE A 122 -2.74 6.37 15.26
N ARG A 123 -2.19 5.22 15.68
CA ARG A 123 -1.23 5.13 16.80
C ARG A 123 0.02 4.38 16.37
N THR A 124 1.21 4.95 16.63
CA THR A 124 2.50 4.29 16.38
C THR A 124 2.81 3.29 17.50
N GLN A 125 3.15 2.05 17.15
CA GLN A 125 3.68 1.05 18.08
C GLN A 125 5.06 0.56 17.60
N ALA A 126 5.98 0.35 18.54
CA ALA A 126 7.31 -0.19 18.28
C ALA A 126 7.48 -1.49 19.07
N GLY A 127 7.63 -2.62 18.38
CA GLY A 127 7.82 -3.95 18.98
C GLY A 127 7.28 -5.08 18.10
N ASN A 128 7.59 -6.33 18.48
CA ASN A 128 7.10 -7.59 17.87
C ASN A 128 5.75 -8.03 18.43
N GLU A 129 4.96 -7.07 18.89
CA GLU A 129 3.78 -7.31 19.68
C GLU A 129 2.57 -7.49 18.78
N HIS A 130 2.38 -8.71 18.32
CA HIS A 130 1.18 -9.16 17.61
C HIS A 130 -0.01 -9.36 18.58
N PHE A 131 -0.25 -8.41 19.50
CA PHE A 131 -1.25 -8.53 20.56
C PHE A 131 -2.70 -8.65 20.06
N PHE A 132 -2.94 -8.55 18.75
CA PHE A 132 -4.26 -8.71 18.12
C PHE A 132 -4.27 -9.65 16.90
N GLU A 133 -3.15 -10.30 16.52
CA GLU A 133 -3.15 -11.34 15.45
C GLU A 133 -4.06 -12.52 15.83
N GLY A 134 -4.18 -12.84 17.12
CA GLY A 134 -5.07 -13.91 17.59
C GLY A 134 -6.54 -13.52 17.71
N GLU A 135 -6.86 -12.22 17.73
CA GLU A 135 -8.22 -11.70 17.95
C GLU A 135 -8.85 -11.08 16.69
N LEU A 136 -8.04 -10.84 15.66
CA LEU A 136 -8.47 -10.30 14.39
C LEU A 136 -8.18 -11.35 13.30
N ASN A 137 -9.22 -11.70 12.54
CA ASN A 137 -9.23 -12.75 11.52
C ASN A 137 -8.10 -12.63 10.45
N GLU A 138 -7.97 -13.66 9.59
CA GLU A 138 -7.08 -13.71 8.39
C GLU A 138 -7.10 -12.44 7.51
N PHE A 139 -8.10 -11.56 7.66
CA PHE A 139 -8.22 -10.30 6.94
C PHE A 139 -7.46 -9.14 7.63
N ALA A 140 -7.39 -9.09 8.96
CA ALA A 140 -6.50 -8.13 9.62
C ALA A 140 -5.03 -8.47 9.36
N ASP A 141 -4.70 -9.75 9.18
CA ASP A 141 -3.38 -10.19 8.70
C ASP A 141 -3.07 -9.70 7.26
N GLN A 142 -4.09 -9.32 6.47
CA GLN A 142 -3.92 -8.66 5.17
C GLN A 142 -3.73 -7.14 5.27
N LEU A 143 -4.00 -6.56 6.45
CA LEU A 143 -3.75 -5.15 6.76
C LEU A 143 -2.46 -4.98 7.60
N PHE A 144 -2.07 -6.01 8.35
CA PHE A 144 -0.88 -6.06 9.19
C PHE A 144 0.15 -7.01 8.57
N PHE A 145 1.16 -6.43 7.92
CA PHE A 145 2.13 -7.22 7.18
C PHE A 145 3.25 -7.72 8.08
N GLN A 146 3.34 -9.04 8.21
CA GLN A 146 4.51 -9.72 8.76
C GLN A 146 5.77 -9.33 7.95
N ASP A 147 6.88 -9.13 8.65
CA ASP A 147 8.14 -8.52 8.19
C ASP A 147 8.65 -8.90 6.81
N HIS A 148 8.41 -10.15 6.42
CA HIS A 148 8.86 -10.67 5.14
C HIS A 148 8.06 -10.13 3.96
N LEU A 149 6.76 -9.86 4.16
CA LEU A 149 5.88 -9.38 3.10
C LEU A 149 6.23 -7.96 2.67
N ASN A 150 6.52 -7.05 3.59
CA ASN A 150 6.89 -5.66 3.26
C ASN A 150 8.14 -5.60 2.38
N LEU A 151 9.14 -6.42 2.68
CA LEU A 151 10.34 -6.54 1.85
C LEU A 151 9.99 -7.01 0.43
N PHE A 152 9.18 -8.06 0.29
CA PHE A 152 8.82 -8.60 -1.03
C PHE A 152 7.88 -7.66 -1.81
N GLU A 153 6.91 -7.03 -1.16
CA GLU A 153 6.01 -6.03 -1.75
C GLU A 153 6.83 -4.85 -2.31
N ALA A 154 7.75 -4.29 -1.51
CA ALA A 154 8.64 -3.23 -1.95
C ALA A 154 9.58 -3.69 -3.07
N TYR A 155 10.25 -4.85 -2.91
CA TYR A 155 11.16 -5.41 -3.91
C TYR A 155 10.46 -5.60 -5.27
N ASN A 156 9.33 -6.29 -5.28
CA ASN A 156 8.59 -6.58 -6.50
C ASN A 156 7.93 -5.32 -7.08
N GLY A 157 7.47 -4.40 -6.24
CA GLY A 157 6.94 -3.11 -6.68
C GLY A 157 8.01 -2.25 -7.38
N PHE A 158 9.21 -2.13 -6.80
CA PHE A 158 10.32 -1.42 -7.46
C PHE A 158 10.77 -2.13 -8.74
N LYS A 159 10.84 -3.46 -8.73
CA LYS A 159 11.18 -4.25 -9.92
C LYS A 159 10.18 -4.01 -11.06
N LYS A 160 8.87 -4.01 -10.75
CA LYS A 160 7.81 -3.72 -11.72
C LYS A 160 7.88 -2.27 -12.21
N ALA A 161 8.03 -1.29 -11.32
CA ALA A 161 8.13 0.11 -11.69
C ALA A 161 9.37 0.41 -12.55
N ALA A 162 10.51 -0.22 -12.25
CA ALA A 162 11.72 -0.13 -13.07
C ALA A 162 11.50 -0.66 -14.49
N ALA A 163 10.77 -1.76 -14.64
CA ALA A 163 10.43 -2.32 -15.95
C ALA A 163 9.45 -1.43 -16.72
N LEU A 164 8.49 -0.81 -16.04
CA LEU A 164 7.52 0.10 -16.66
C LEU A 164 8.13 1.44 -17.06
N ASN A 165 9.07 1.98 -16.27
CA ASN A 165 9.76 3.23 -16.56
C ASN A 165 11.25 3.18 -16.15
N PRO A 166 12.14 2.71 -17.05
CA PRO A 166 13.58 2.60 -16.77
C PRO A 166 14.25 3.94 -16.45
N LYS A 167 13.69 5.08 -16.90
CA LYS A 167 14.26 6.42 -16.69
C LYS A 167 14.25 6.85 -15.22
N LEU A 168 13.44 6.20 -14.38
CA LEU A 168 13.38 6.49 -12.94
C LEU A 168 14.62 6.01 -12.16
N GLY A 169 15.49 5.18 -12.76
CA GLY A 169 16.69 4.68 -12.10
C GLY A 169 16.39 3.81 -10.86
N LEU A 170 15.26 3.09 -10.88
CA LEU A 170 14.80 2.23 -9.78
C LEU A 170 15.55 0.90 -9.71
N GLU A 171 16.24 0.49 -10.80
CA GLU A 171 17.10 -0.71 -10.81
C GLU A 171 18.17 -0.68 -9.71
N GLU A 172 18.65 0.51 -9.35
CA GLU A 172 19.61 0.67 -8.26
C GLU A 172 19.04 0.24 -6.90
N VAL A 173 17.74 0.50 -6.67
CA VAL A 173 17.05 0.09 -5.45
C VAL A 173 16.87 -1.42 -5.43
N VAL A 174 16.50 -2.01 -6.57
CA VAL A 174 16.37 -3.46 -6.74
C VAL A 174 17.71 -4.14 -6.43
N LYS A 175 18.81 -3.66 -7.00
CA LYS A 175 20.17 -4.16 -6.73
C LYS A 175 20.58 -3.99 -5.27
N ALA A 176 20.22 -2.87 -4.63
CA ALA A 176 20.48 -2.66 -3.21
C ALA A 176 19.73 -3.68 -2.33
N PHE A 177 18.49 -4.01 -2.68
CA PHE A 177 17.71 -5.03 -1.98
C PHE A 177 18.30 -6.42 -2.18
N GLU A 178 18.70 -6.78 -3.40
CA GLU A 178 19.36 -8.06 -3.70
C GLU A 178 20.70 -8.19 -2.97
N SER A 179 21.46 -7.12 -2.87
CA SER A 179 22.72 -7.10 -2.12
C SER A 179 22.49 -7.27 -0.60
N LYS A 180 21.49 -6.57 -0.04
CA LYS A 180 21.25 -6.55 1.41
C LYS A 180 20.43 -7.75 1.91
N TYR A 181 19.51 -8.25 1.09
CA TYR A 181 18.51 -9.25 1.46
C TYR A 181 18.45 -10.46 0.51
N GLY A 182 19.46 -10.62 -0.36
CA GLY A 182 19.50 -11.62 -1.43
C GLY A 182 19.16 -13.03 -0.97
N ASP A 183 19.72 -13.49 0.14
CA ASP A 183 19.44 -14.82 0.69
C ASP A 183 17.96 -15.03 1.05
N VAL A 184 17.27 -13.98 1.52
CA VAL A 184 15.85 -14.04 1.87
C VAL A 184 15.00 -14.00 0.61
N ILE A 185 15.33 -13.09 -0.33
CA ILE A 185 14.65 -12.94 -1.62
C ILE A 185 14.73 -14.23 -2.44
N LEU A 186 15.93 -14.77 -2.65
CA LEU A 186 16.15 -15.99 -3.44
C LEU A 186 15.41 -17.21 -2.89
N ARG A 187 15.25 -17.31 -1.56
CA ARG A 187 14.62 -18.49 -0.94
C ARG A 187 13.10 -18.42 -0.85
N ARG A 188 12.52 -17.23 -0.86
CA ARG A 188 11.12 -17.03 -0.44
C ARG A 188 10.27 -16.21 -1.41
N ASN A 189 10.87 -15.49 -2.36
CA ASN A 189 10.10 -14.60 -3.22
C ASN A 189 9.12 -15.36 -4.14
N ASP A 190 9.51 -16.54 -4.63
CA ASP A 190 8.63 -17.35 -5.49
C ASP A 190 7.39 -17.82 -4.71
N ALA A 191 7.57 -18.34 -3.50
CA ALA A 191 6.46 -18.72 -2.62
C ALA A 191 5.57 -17.52 -2.28
N TYR A 192 6.15 -16.33 -2.07
CA TYR A 192 5.38 -15.10 -1.89
C TYR A 192 4.54 -14.75 -3.13
N LEU A 193 5.13 -14.82 -4.33
CA LEU A 193 4.42 -14.51 -5.58
C LEU A 193 3.29 -15.51 -5.86
N GLU A 194 3.48 -16.79 -5.55
CA GLU A 194 2.45 -17.82 -5.65
C GLU A 194 1.25 -17.51 -4.74
N ILE A 195 1.50 -17.20 -3.46
CA ILE A 195 0.45 -16.80 -2.52
C ILE A 195 -0.27 -15.54 -3.02
N ALA A 196 0.47 -14.54 -3.49
CA ALA A 196 -0.10 -13.30 -3.99
C ALA A 196 -1.00 -13.52 -5.23
N ALA A 197 -0.65 -14.45 -6.11
CA ALA A 197 -1.45 -14.79 -7.29
C ALA A 197 -2.78 -15.48 -6.92
N VAL A 198 -2.78 -16.32 -5.88
CA VAL A 198 -3.98 -17.01 -5.38
C VAL A 198 -4.90 -16.06 -4.61
N ALA A 199 -4.34 -15.07 -3.90
CA ALA A 199 -5.09 -14.08 -3.12
C ALA A 199 -5.72 -12.95 -3.95
N ALA A 200 -5.44 -12.86 -5.25
CA ALA A 200 -6.03 -11.85 -6.14
C ALA A 200 -7.57 -11.99 -6.17
N PRO A 201 -8.35 -10.96 -5.79
CA PRO A 201 -9.74 -11.17 -5.44
C PRO A 201 -10.71 -11.18 -6.62
N ALA A 202 -11.70 -12.06 -6.46
CA ALA A 202 -12.91 -12.24 -7.24
C ALA A 202 -13.93 -11.07 -7.17
N VAL A 203 -13.50 -9.83 -6.87
CA VAL A 203 -14.41 -8.69 -6.68
C VAL A 203 -14.58 -7.90 -7.98
N LYS A 204 -15.05 -8.59 -9.03
CA LYS A 204 -15.71 -7.91 -10.16
C LYS A 204 -17.24 -7.85 -10.00
N GLN A 205 -17.80 -8.53 -9.01
CA GLN A 205 -19.26 -8.58 -8.80
C GLN A 205 -19.83 -7.41 -7.98
N LEU A 206 -19.05 -6.72 -7.14
CA LEU A 206 -19.57 -5.62 -6.29
C LEU A 206 -19.66 -4.26 -7.02
N ALA A 207 -18.85 -4.02 -8.05
CA ALA A 207 -18.87 -2.76 -8.80
C ALA A 207 -20.05 -2.63 -9.78
N GLY A 208 -20.74 -3.74 -10.10
CA GLY A 208 -21.91 -3.74 -10.99
C GLY A 208 -23.23 -3.33 -10.33
N ALA A 209 -23.27 -3.16 -9.00
CA ALA A 209 -24.52 -2.94 -8.25
C ALA A 209 -24.81 -1.46 -7.92
N HIS A 210 -23.89 -0.53 -8.20
CA HIS A 210 -24.04 0.90 -7.87
C HIS A 210 -23.96 1.84 -9.07
N ALA A 211 -24.14 1.32 -10.29
CA ALA A 211 -24.50 2.13 -11.45
C ALA A 211 -26.03 2.20 -11.57
N ILE A 212 -26.70 2.89 -10.62
CA ILE A 212 -28.06 3.42 -10.76
C ILE A 212 -28.08 4.81 -10.12
#